data_AF-A0A820AB06-F1
#
_entry.id   AF-A0A820AB06-F1
#
_cell.length_a   1.000
_cell.length_b   1.000
_cell.length_c   1.000
_cell.angle_alpha   90.00
_cell.angle_beta   90.00
_cell.angle_gamma   90.00
#
_symmetry.space_group_name_H-M   'P 1'
#
loop_
_entity.id
_entity.type
_entity.pdbx_description
1 polymer ?
#
loop_
_entity_poly.entity_id
_entity_poly.type
_entity_poly.pdbx_seq_one_letter_code
_entity_poly.pdbx_strand_id
1 'polypeptide(L)'
;MATATTDRKLYDIYRKAKGVSKCEDSSKIYCYNHFVHHRQELNKQLDEVEVTSDLFRRTLTEQTPQSQNYILVQQLSDELNKLSNITIKQDLETLVNKIYVDISTMSPCKIKINDNTRWLQDGITITGGNQRGNELSQLDGPWGICVDDDEQTIYIADTFNHRIIEWKYGATHGQVMAGGNGPGKRIDQLYEPTDLAVDKEKDCFIICDRGNRRVVRWPRRNGTCGQTVISDVQCYGLTKDHDKYFYIADHERHEIRRWRIGDTCETVVAGGHGEGNRLDQLDSPGYIFVDKDYSVYISDEKNHRVMKWIKGATEGIVVAGGQGKGNGLAQLSGPREVLADQLGTVYVTDCGNHRVMLWSKGAT
;
A
#
# COMPACT_ATOMS: atom_id res chain seq x y z
N MET A 1 -13.05 27.07 -42.22
CA MET A 1 -13.70 28.29 -41.71
C MET A 1 -14.87 27.84 -40.84
N ALA A 2 -14.85 28.20 -39.55
CA ALA A 2 -15.80 27.90 -38.44
C ALA A 2 -14.96 27.51 -37.20
N THR A 3 -14.23 28.46 -36.62
CA THR A 3 -14.56 29.28 -35.43
C THR A 3 -14.40 28.53 -34.11
N ALA A 4 -13.21 28.72 -33.55
CA ALA A 4 -12.88 28.49 -32.16
C ALA A 4 -13.64 29.48 -31.26
N THR A 5 -14.63 28.99 -30.52
CA THR A 5 -15.18 29.68 -29.33
C THR A 5 -16.04 28.71 -28.53
N THR A 6 -15.42 27.89 -27.67
CA THR A 6 -16.11 27.34 -26.47
C THR A 6 -15.18 26.78 -25.39
N ASP A 7 -13.86 26.73 -25.58
CA ASP A 7 -12.98 26.10 -24.58
C ASP A 7 -12.58 26.99 -23.39
N ARG A 8 -12.76 28.31 -23.50
CA ARG A 8 -12.35 29.23 -22.42
C ARG A 8 -13.31 29.23 -21.22
N LYS A 9 -14.57 28.82 -21.40
CA LYS A 9 -15.54 28.74 -20.29
C LYS A 9 -15.44 27.44 -19.48
N LEU A 10 -14.99 26.34 -20.07
CA LEU A 10 -14.73 25.09 -19.33
C LEU A 10 -13.43 25.18 -18.51
N TYR A 11 -12.41 25.86 -19.06
CA TYR A 11 -11.14 26.09 -18.36
C TYR A 11 -11.27 26.99 -17.12
N ASP A 12 -12.14 28.00 -17.15
CA ASP A 12 -12.39 28.88 -16.00
C ASP A 12 -13.30 28.25 -14.92
N ILE A 13 -14.16 27.29 -15.29
CA ILE A 13 -14.97 26.51 -14.33
C ILE A 13 -14.08 25.50 -13.60
N TYR A 14 -13.12 24.86 -14.28
CA TYR A 14 -12.18 23.92 -13.64
C TYR A 14 -11.13 24.61 -12.76
N ARG A 15 -10.71 25.85 -13.07
CA ARG A 15 -9.78 26.59 -12.20
C ARG A 15 -10.40 27.07 -10.88
N LYS A 16 -11.73 27.18 -10.80
CA LYS A 16 -12.47 27.48 -9.55
C LYS A 16 -12.74 26.24 -8.67
N ALA A 17 -12.39 25.04 -9.13
CA ALA A 17 -12.56 23.78 -8.39
C ALA A 17 -11.28 23.28 -7.70
N LYS A 18 -10.25 24.12 -7.52
CA LYS A 18 -9.30 23.91 -6.42
C LYS A 18 -10.04 24.27 -5.13
N GLY A 19 -10.55 23.24 -4.46
CA GLY A 19 -11.40 23.32 -3.27
C GLY A 19 -10.81 24.24 -2.21
N VAL A 20 -11.37 25.44 -2.17
CA VAL A 20 -11.18 26.42 -1.12
C VAL A 20 -12.58 26.67 -0.58
N SER A 21 -12.91 26.07 0.57
CA SER A 21 -14.17 26.33 1.25
C SER A 21 -13.99 27.53 2.19
N LYS A 22 -14.89 28.51 2.06
CA LYS A 22 -15.07 29.57 3.06
C LYS A 22 -16.05 29.04 4.11
N CYS A 23 -15.66 29.06 5.37
CA CYS A 23 -16.59 28.94 6.49
C CYS A 23 -17.31 30.29 6.64
N GLU A 24 -18.65 30.32 6.66
CA GLU A 24 -19.40 31.58 6.76
C GLU A 24 -19.19 32.29 8.11
N ASP A 25 -18.77 31.56 9.15
CA ASP A 25 -18.58 32.10 10.51
C ASP A 25 -17.12 32.28 10.94
N SER A 26 -16.15 31.99 10.06
CA SER A 26 -14.77 32.44 10.28
C SER A 26 -14.20 32.96 8.98
N SER A 27 -13.71 34.20 8.99
CA SER A 27 -13.16 34.90 7.83
C SER A 27 -11.87 34.28 7.25
N LYS A 28 -11.50 33.07 7.68
CA LYS A 28 -10.31 32.34 7.24
C LYS A 28 -10.65 31.28 6.20
N ILE A 29 -9.78 31.19 5.21
CA ILE A 29 -9.92 30.37 4.02
C ILE A 29 -8.90 29.24 4.10
N TYR A 30 -9.35 27.98 4.09
CA TYR A 30 -8.45 26.81 4.13
C TYR A 30 -8.58 25.98 2.85
N CYS A 31 -7.46 25.66 2.21
CA CYS A 31 -7.39 24.73 1.09
C CYS A 31 -7.19 23.29 1.59
N TYR A 32 -7.48 22.28 0.76
CA TYR A 32 -7.27 20.85 1.09
C TYR A 32 -5.88 20.57 1.72
N ASN A 33 -4.83 21.21 1.21
CA ASN A 33 -3.47 21.08 1.74
C ASN A 33 -3.34 21.60 3.19
N HIS A 34 -4.15 22.57 3.59
CA HIS A 34 -4.18 23.10 4.95
C HIS A 34 -4.87 22.13 5.92
N PHE A 35 -5.89 21.39 5.47
CA PHE A 35 -6.52 20.32 6.25
C PHE A 35 -5.57 19.14 6.45
N VAL A 36 -4.85 18.74 5.39
CA VAL A 36 -3.81 17.70 5.46
C VAL A 36 -2.71 18.10 6.44
N HIS A 37 -2.24 19.36 6.36
CA HIS A 37 -1.24 19.89 7.29
C HIS A 37 -1.76 19.95 8.74
N HIS A 38 -3.02 20.33 8.95
CA HIS A 38 -3.61 20.38 10.28
C HIS A 38 -3.76 18.98 10.89
N ARG A 39 -4.14 17.98 10.09
CA ARG A 39 -4.19 16.58 10.51
C ARG A 39 -2.80 16.03 10.85
N GLN A 40 -1.78 16.38 10.07
CA GLN A 40 -0.39 16.01 10.35
C GLN A 40 0.11 16.64 11.66
N GLU A 41 -0.24 17.91 11.91
CA GLU A 41 0.12 18.61 13.14
C GLU A 41 -0.57 17.99 14.37
N LEU A 42 -1.84 17.63 14.26
CA LEU A 42 -2.57 16.95 15.34
C LEU A 42 -1.98 15.57 15.65
N ASN A 43 -1.60 14.79 14.62
CA ASN A 43 -0.94 13.50 14.83
C ASN A 43 0.42 13.67 15.51
N LYS A 44 1.20 14.69 15.12
CA LYS A 44 2.48 15.00 15.76
C LYS A 44 2.30 15.37 17.24
N GLN A 45 1.28 16.15 17.57
CA GLN A 45 0.96 16.50 18.96
C GLN A 45 0.53 15.27 19.77
N LEU A 46 -0.20 14.33 19.15
CA LEU A 46 -0.57 13.07 19.80
C LEU A 46 0.67 12.21 20.08
N ASP A 47 1.58 12.09 19.11
CA ASP A 47 2.84 11.35 19.27
C ASP A 47 3.71 11.98 20.38
N GLU A 48 3.80 13.31 20.48
CA GLU A 48 4.53 14.02 21.54
C GLU A 48 3.93 13.76 22.94
N VAL A 49 2.61 13.64 23.04
CA VAL A 49 1.92 13.29 24.29
C VAL A 49 2.19 11.84 24.68
N GLU A 50 2.16 10.91 23.74
CA GLU A 50 2.47 9.49 24.01
C GLU A 50 3.92 9.30 24.45
N VAL A 51 4.88 9.94 23.77
CA VAL A 51 6.30 9.90 24.14
C VAL A 51 6.52 10.51 25.53
N THR A 52 5.87 11.63 25.86
CA THR A 52 5.98 12.27 27.18
C THR A 52 5.40 11.39 28.28
N SER A 53 4.28 10.72 28.01
CA SER A 53 3.65 9.76 28.91
C SER A 53 4.55 8.55 29.19
N ASP A 54 5.19 8.01 28.15
CA ASP A 54 6.10 6.88 28.29
C ASP A 54 7.42 7.24 28.99
N LEU A 55 7.95 8.45 28.76
CA LEU A 55 9.13 8.95 29.47
C LEU A 55 8.83 9.14 30.96
N PHE A 56 7.64 9.65 31.29
CA PHE A 56 7.16 9.76 32.66
C PHE A 56 7.04 8.37 33.32
N ARG A 57 6.44 7.39 32.64
CA ARG A 57 6.35 5.99 33.11
C ARG A 57 7.70 5.34 33.36
N ARG A 58 8.69 5.55 32.49
CA ARG A 58 10.05 5.04 32.69
C ARG A 58 10.71 5.64 33.93
N THR A 59 10.56 6.96 34.09
CA THR A 59 11.06 7.70 35.27
C THR A 59 10.41 7.19 36.57
N LEU A 60 9.15 6.76 36.51
CA LEU A 60 8.42 6.17 37.65
C LEU A 60 8.93 4.77 38.01
N THR A 61 9.22 3.93 37.01
CA THR A 61 9.75 2.57 37.22
C THR A 61 11.20 2.53 37.72
N GLU A 62 11.96 3.59 37.50
CA GLU A 62 13.36 3.73 37.97
C GLU A 62 13.46 4.16 39.46
N GLN A 63 12.34 4.55 40.10
CA GLN A 63 12.34 4.84 41.54
C GLN A 63 12.31 3.55 42.38
N THR A 64 13.23 3.43 43.35
CA THR A 64 13.38 2.23 44.16
C THR A 64 12.31 2.11 45.27
N PRO A 65 11.89 0.88 45.67
CA PRO A 65 10.71 0.62 46.51
C PRO A 65 10.81 1.07 47.98
N GLN A 66 11.88 1.77 48.38
CA GLN A 66 12.21 2.04 49.78
C GLN A 66 11.95 3.49 50.23
N SER A 67 11.34 4.32 49.39
CA SER A 67 10.91 5.67 49.79
C SER A 67 9.39 5.74 49.96
N GLN A 68 8.89 6.50 50.95
CA GLN A 68 7.46 6.80 51.10
C GLN A 68 6.86 7.44 49.83
N ASN A 69 7.70 8.02 48.97
CA ASN A 69 7.31 8.55 47.68
C ASN A 69 6.85 7.45 46.70
N TYR A 70 7.37 6.22 46.76
CA TYR A 70 7.00 5.15 45.82
C TYR A 70 5.50 4.80 45.89
N ILE A 71 4.91 4.75 47.09
CA ILE A 71 3.48 4.44 47.28
C ILE A 71 2.60 5.61 46.82
N LEU A 72 2.96 6.85 47.17
CA LEU A 72 2.23 8.05 46.75
C LEU A 72 2.28 8.24 45.23
N VAL A 73 3.42 7.89 44.62
CA VAL A 73 3.67 7.97 43.18
C VAL A 73 2.93 6.88 42.40
N GLN A 74 2.81 5.66 42.94
CA GLN A 74 1.93 4.61 42.38
C GLN A 74 0.45 5.01 42.47
N GLN A 75 0.01 5.59 43.59
CA GLN A 75 -1.34 6.11 43.74
C GLN A 75 -1.62 7.27 42.77
N LEU A 76 -0.67 8.18 42.57
CA LEU A 76 -0.76 9.24 41.56
C LEU A 76 -0.78 8.68 40.14
N SER A 77 -0.01 7.63 39.82
CA SER A 77 -0.04 6.95 38.52
C SER A 77 -1.38 6.24 38.26
N ASP A 78 -1.95 5.59 39.28
CA ASP A 78 -3.27 4.96 39.20
C ASP A 78 -4.40 5.99 39.10
N GLU A 79 -4.29 7.11 39.82
CA GLU A 79 -5.19 8.26 39.67
C GLU A 79 -5.00 8.92 38.30
N LEU A 80 -3.78 9.04 37.77
CA LEU A 80 -3.51 9.57 36.42
C LEU A 80 -4.08 8.65 35.33
N ASN A 81 -4.04 7.33 35.53
CA ASN A 81 -4.63 6.34 34.61
C ASN A 81 -6.16 6.36 34.68
N LYS A 82 -6.74 6.67 35.84
CA LYS A 82 -8.18 6.91 35.99
C LYS A 82 -8.59 8.25 35.39
N LEU A 83 -7.82 9.31 35.61
CA LEU A 83 -8.04 10.65 35.08
C LEU A 83 -7.78 10.73 33.58
N SER A 84 -6.76 10.05 33.03
CA SER A 84 -6.56 10.00 31.58
C SER A 84 -7.71 9.27 30.91
N ASN A 85 -8.18 8.15 31.46
CA ASN A 85 -9.37 7.48 30.94
C ASN A 85 -10.67 8.25 31.14
N ILE A 86 -10.82 9.07 32.19
CA ILE A 86 -12.04 9.84 32.44
C ILE A 86 -12.02 11.16 31.66
N THR A 87 -10.90 11.89 31.65
CA THR A 87 -10.73 13.16 30.93
C THR A 87 -10.61 12.93 29.43
N ILE A 88 -9.88 11.91 28.95
CA ILE A 88 -9.89 11.58 27.50
C ILE A 88 -11.27 11.08 27.09
N LYS A 89 -11.99 10.32 27.93
CA LYS A 89 -13.34 9.86 27.60
C LYS A 89 -14.40 10.96 27.74
N GLN A 90 -14.29 11.87 28.69
CA GLN A 90 -15.15 13.06 28.82
C GLN A 90 -14.82 14.09 27.76
N ASP A 91 -13.57 14.27 27.37
CA ASP A 91 -13.17 15.14 26.27
C ASP A 91 -13.53 14.49 24.94
N LEU A 92 -13.44 13.17 24.78
CA LEU A 92 -13.98 12.46 23.61
C LEU A 92 -15.51 12.50 23.60
N GLU A 93 -16.20 12.33 24.72
CA GLU A 93 -17.66 12.43 24.79
C GLU A 93 -18.13 13.88 24.62
N THR A 94 -17.38 14.86 25.11
CA THR A 94 -17.66 16.29 24.94
C THR A 94 -17.33 16.74 23.52
N LEU A 95 -16.24 16.24 22.92
CA LEU A 95 -15.86 16.47 21.54
C LEU A 95 -16.83 15.75 20.59
N VAL A 96 -17.20 14.50 20.87
CA VAL A 96 -18.23 13.75 20.15
C VAL A 96 -19.58 14.44 20.30
N ASN A 97 -19.98 14.92 21.48
CA ASN A 97 -21.22 15.67 21.66
C ASN A 97 -21.17 17.06 21.05
N LYS A 98 -20.02 17.76 21.04
CA LYS A 98 -19.83 19.02 20.29
C LYS A 98 -19.93 18.77 18.80
N ILE A 99 -19.25 17.74 18.30
CA ILE A 99 -19.33 17.31 16.91
C ILE A 99 -20.77 16.90 16.58
N TYR A 100 -21.48 16.20 17.47
CA TYR A 100 -22.87 15.75 17.27
C TYR A 100 -23.85 16.93 17.29
N VAL A 101 -23.67 17.90 18.20
CA VAL A 101 -24.46 19.13 18.28
C VAL A 101 -24.17 20.05 17.09
N ASP A 102 -22.91 20.24 16.70
CA ASP A 102 -22.52 21.02 15.53
C ASP A 102 -23.04 20.37 14.24
N ILE A 103 -22.98 19.03 14.11
CA ILE A 103 -23.57 18.29 12.98
C ILE A 103 -25.11 18.35 12.98
N SER A 104 -25.75 18.36 14.16
CA SER A 104 -27.22 18.39 14.29
C SER A 104 -27.84 19.79 14.13
N THR A 105 -27.06 20.86 14.38
CA THR A 105 -27.48 22.26 14.27
C THR A 105 -27.01 22.91 12.96
N MET A 106 -25.98 22.36 12.31
CA MET A 106 -25.76 22.58 10.89
C MET A 106 -26.97 22.07 10.13
N SER A 107 -27.74 22.98 9.53
CA SER A 107 -28.66 22.60 8.46
C SER A 107 -27.83 21.78 7.49
N PRO A 108 -28.15 20.48 7.29
CA PRO A 108 -27.23 19.56 6.65
C PRO A 108 -26.89 20.21 5.32
N CYS A 109 -25.62 20.59 5.14
CA CYS A 109 -25.11 20.76 3.80
C CYS A 109 -25.18 19.35 3.24
N LYS A 110 -26.35 19.02 2.71
CA LYS A 110 -26.56 17.87 1.86
C LYS A 110 -25.69 18.18 0.67
N ILE A 111 -24.40 17.86 0.77
CA ILE A 111 -23.77 17.20 -0.34
C ILE A 111 -24.70 16.03 -0.59
N LYS A 112 -25.66 16.23 -1.50
CA LYS A 112 -26.33 15.13 -2.17
C LYS A 112 -25.21 14.45 -2.95
N ILE A 113 -24.39 13.68 -2.26
CA ILE A 113 -23.95 12.41 -2.81
C ILE A 113 -25.29 11.73 -2.99
N ASN A 114 -25.82 11.80 -4.21
CA ASN A 114 -27.06 11.15 -4.57
C ASN A 114 -26.92 9.74 -3.97
N ASP A 115 -27.87 9.20 -3.21
CA ASP A 115 -27.74 7.81 -2.74
C ASP A 115 -27.69 6.83 -3.95
N ASN A 116 -27.93 7.38 -5.15
CA ASN A 116 -27.66 6.86 -6.48
C ASN A 116 -26.42 7.44 -7.18
N THR A 117 -25.37 7.94 -6.50
CA THR A 117 -24.03 8.11 -7.08
C THR A 117 -23.50 6.72 -7.31
N ARG A 118 -24.08 6.09 -8.32
CA ARG A 118 -23.44 5.05 -9.08
C ARG A 118 -22.15 5.69 -9.55
N TRP A 119 -21.04 5.02 -9.31
CA TRP A 119 -19.85 5.20 -10.14
C TRP A 119 -20.35 5.37 -11.58
N LEU A 120 -19.79 6.34 -12.31
CA LEU A 120 -19.96 6.34 -13.76
C LEU A 120 -19.67 4.90 -14.21
N GLN A 121 -20.68 4.23 -14.78
CA GLN A 121 -20.56 2.80 -15.08
C GLN A 121 -19.50 2.55 -16.17
N ASP A 122 -19.12 3.62 -16.86
CA ASP A 122 -18.07 3.61 -17.86
C ASP A 122 -16.70 3.68 -17.18
N GLY A 123 -16.00 2.56 -17.18
CA GLY A 123 -14.57 2.56 -16.92
C GLY A 123 -13.85 3.38 -17.98
N ILE A 124 -12.84 4.15 -17.57
CA ILE A 124 -12.00 4.91 -18.49
C ILE A 124 -10.67 4.19 -18.63
N THR A 125 -10.32 3.80 -19.86
CA THR A 125 -8.98 3.31 -20.16
C THR A 125 -7.98 4.45 -19.99
N ILE A 126 -7.09 4.32 -19.01
CA ILE A 126 -6.03 5.31 -18.74
C ILE A 126 -4.71 4.98 -19.45
N THR A 127 -4.43 3.71 -19.74
CA THR A 127 -3.19 3.24 -20.39
C THR A 127 -3.42 1.98 -21.24
N GLY A 128 -2.48 1.66 -22.14
CA GLY A 128 -2.46 0.41 -22.92
C GLY A 128 -3.48 0.27 -24.05
N GLY A 129 -4.38 1.25 -24.20
CA GLY A 129 -5.38 1.26 -25.26
C GLY A 129 -6.42 0.14 -25.10
N ASN A 130 -7.11 -0.19 -26.20
CA ASN A 130 -8.24 -1.13 -26.18
C ASN A 130 -7.91 -2.51 -26.77
N GLN A 131 -6.63 -2.82 -26.98
CA GLN A 131 -6.19 -4.10 -27.54
C GLN A 131 -4.77 -4.45 -27.11
N ARG A 132 -4.50 -5.77 -27.04
CA ARG A 132 -3.15 -6.32 -26.84
C ARG A 132 -2.23 -5.90 -27.99
N GLY A 133 -0.98 -5.55 -27.66
CA GLY A 133 0.06 -5.33 -28.66
C GLY A 133 1.36 -4.78 -28.06
N ASN A 134 2.28 -4.33 -28.91
CA ASN A 134 3.62 -3.91 -28.52
C ASN A 134 3.94 -2.45 -28.90
N GLU A 135 3.00 -1.73 -29.51
CA GLU A 135 3.13 -0.29 -29.73
C GLU A 135 3.26 0.46 -28.39
N LEU A 136 3.74 1.70 -28.41
CA LEU A 136 3.85 2.51 -27.18
C LEU A 136 2.48 2.89 -26.60
N SER A 137 1.42 2.79 -27.38
CA SER A 137 0.03 2.94 -26.94
C SER A 137 -0.59 1.64 -26.40
N GLN A 138 0.13 0.52 -26.46
CA GLN A 138 -0.37 -0.83 -26.17
C GLN A 138 0.44 -1.53 -25.08
N LEU A 139 -0.20 -2.50 -24.45
CA LEU A 139 0.41 -3.39 -23.44
C LEU A 139 0.10 -4.85 -23.76
N ASP A 140 0.93 -5.75 -23.25
CA ASP A 140 0.75 -7.19 -23.31
C ASP A 140 1.10 -7.83 -21.94
N GLY A 141 0.06 -8.23 -21.21
CA GLY A 141 0.17 -8.75 -19.86
C GLY A 141 0.72 -7.72 -18.85
N PRO A 142 0.03 -6.57 -18.64
CA PRO A 142 0.42 -5.61 -17.60
C PRO A 142 0.16 -6.19 -16.21
N TRP A 143 1.16 -6.83 -15.60
CA TRP A 143 0.99 -7.59 -14.34
C TRP A 143 1.36 -6.79 -13.09
N GLY A 144 2.33 -5.89 -13.23
CA GLY A 144 2.81 -5.04 -12.14
C GLY A 144 2.56 -3.57 -12.46
N ILE A 145 2.19 -2.81 -11.45
CA ILE A 145 1.96 -1.37 -11.55
C ILE A 145 2.50 -0.69 -10.30
N CYS A 146 3.20 0.43 -10.47
CA CYS A 146 3.49 1.34 -9.36
C CYS A 146 3.22 2.79 -9.75
N VAL A 147 2.79 3.57 -8.76
CA VAL A 147 2.52 5.00 -8.91
C VAL A 147 3.70 5.79 -8.37
N ASP A 148 4.13 6.82 -9.09
CA ASP A 148 5.14 7.76 -8.59
C ASP A 148 4.49 8.80 -7.65
N ASP A 149 5.20 9.32 -6.64
CA ASP A 149 4.60 10.32 -5.72
C ASP A 149 4.22 11.66 -6.38
N ASP A 150 4.48 11.89 -7.67
CA ASP A 150 3.86 13.01 -8.38
C ASP A 150 2.35 12.81 -8.60
N GLU A 151 1.85 11.60 -8.29
CA GLU A 151 0.48 11.10 -8.47
C GLU A 151 -0.04 11.24 -9.90
N GLN A 152 0.87 11.48 -10.84
CA GLN A 152 0.61 11.74 -12.25
C GLN A 152 1.35 10.77 -13.16
N THR A 153 2.25 9.97 -12.63
CA THR A 153 3.03 9.01 -13.40
C THR A 153 2.81 7.62 -12.84
N ILE A 154 2.50 6.67 -13.72
CA ILE A 154 2.50 5.25 -13.38
C ILE A 154 3.55 4.52 -14.19
N TYR A 155 4.14 3.50 -13.59
CA TYR A 155 5.05 2.58 -14.23
C TYR A 155 4.42 1.20 -14.27
N ILE A 156 4.53 0.54 -15.42
CA ILE A 156 3.84 -0.72 -15.69
C ILE A 156 4.87 -1.75 -16.14
N ALA A 157 4.82 -2.94 -15.54
CA ALA A 157 5.51 -4.12 -16.05
C ALA A 157 4.71 -4.68 -17.22
N ASP A 158 5.16 -4.36 -18.44
CA ASP A 158 4.59 -4.85 -19.69
C ASP A 158 5.22 -6.22 -20.02
N THR A 159 4.78 -7.22 -19.25
CA THR A 159 5.46 -8.50 -19.02
C THR A 159 5.84 -9.21 -20.31
N PHE A 160 4.90 -9.36 -21.23
CA PHE A 160 5.11 -10.13 -22.46
C PHE A 160 5.75 -9.32 -23.57
N ASN A 161 5.83 -7.99 -23.42
CA ASN A 161 6.69 -7.14 -24.23
C ASN A 161 8.09 -6.93 -23.61
N HIS A 162 8.36 -7.55 -22.46
CA HIS A 162 9.68 -7.58 -21.80
C HIS A 162 10.27 -6.19 -21.52
N ARG A 163 9.41 -5.29 -21.03
CA ARG A 163 9.77 -3.89 -20.78
C ARG A 163 9.01 -3.31 -19.59
N ILE A 164 9.57 -2.23 -19.04
CA ILE A 164 8.85 -1.34 -18.13
C ILE A 164 8.46 -0.07 -18.90
N ILE A 165 7.19 0.30 -18.81
CA ILE A 165 6.63 1.50 -19.46
C ILE A 165 6.31 2.56 -18.41
N GLU A 166 6.75 3.80 -18.64
CA GLU A 166 6.22 4.99 -18.00
C GLU A 166 4.98 5.48 -18.74
N TRP A 167 3.94 5.84 -17.99
CA TRP A 167 2.75 6.48 -18.53
C TRP A 167 2.36 7.67 -17.66
N LYS A 168 2.33 8.86 -18.26
CA LYS A 168 1.93 10.10 -17.59
C LYS A 168 0.43 10.34 -17.72
N TYR A 169 -0.14 11.02 -16.75
CA TYR A 169 -1.54 11.38 -16.72
C TYR A 169 -1.91 12.17 -17.98
N GLY A 170 -2.93 11.68 -18.71
CA GLY A 170 -3.38 12.26 -19.98
C GLY A 170 -2.51 11.95 -21.19
N ALA A 171 -1.43 11.17 -21.06
CA ALA A 171 -0.65 10.71 -22.21
C ALA A 171 -1.42 9.67 -23.03
N THR A 172 -1.23 9.68 -24.35
CA THR A 172 -1.84 8.72 -25.29
C THR A 172 -0.94 7.53 -25.62
N HIS A 173 0.33 7.61 -25.23
CA HIS A 173 1.32 6.55 -25.36
C HIS A 173 2.32 6.63 -24.21
N GLY A 174 2.91 5.49 -23.86
CA GLY A 174 3.96 5.38 -22.87
C GLY A 174 5.35 5.66 -23.42
N GLN A 175 6.33 5.57 -22.53
CA GLN A 175 7.76 5.63 -22.80
C GLN A 175 8.46 4.41 -22.19
N VAL A 176 9.36 3.77 -22.93
CA VAL A 176 10.15 2.64 -22.38
C VAL A 176 11.19 3.17 -21.40
N MET A 177 11.16 2.65 -20.18
CA MET A 177 12.08 3.04 -19.10
C MET A 177 13.14 1.97 -18.80
N ALA A 178 12.79 0.69 -19.02
CA ALA A 178 13.71 -0.44 -18.86
C ALA A 178 13.33 -1.58 -19.80
N GLY A 179 14.32 -2.37 -20.23
CA GLY A 179 14.11 -3.44 -21.21
C GLY A 179 13.71 -2.92 -22.60
N GLY A 180 12.86 -3.67 -23.30
CA GLY A 180 12.40 -3.32 -24.65
C GLY A 180 13.39 -3.64 -25.79
N ASN A 181 14.58 -4.14 -25.48
CA ASN A 181 15.59 -4.57 -26.44
C ASN A 181 15.50 -6.08 -26.77
N GLY A 182 14.27 -6.60 -26.79
CA GLY A 182 13.97 -8.03 -26.92
C GLY A 182 14.12 -8.82 -25.61
N PRO A 183 13.54 -10.04 -25.54
CA PRO A 183 13.69 -10.92 -24.39
C PRO A 183 15.13 -11.34 -24.20
N GLY A 184 15.63 -11.28 -22.97
CA GLY A 184 16.91 -11.88 -22.63
C GLY A 184 17.52 -11.37 -21.34
N LYS A 185 18.74 -11.85 -21.08
CA LYS A 185 19.48 -11.60 -19.83
C LYS A 185 20.59 -10.55 -19.93
N ARG A 186 20.78 -9.93 -21.11
CA ARG A 186 21.76 -8.84 -21.27
C ARG A 186 21.44 -7.70 -20.30
N ILE A 187 22.43 -6.86 -20.04
CA ILE A 187 22.31 -5.75 -19.07
C ILE A 187 21.22 -4.74 -19.47
N ASP A 188 20.88 -4.65 -20.75
CA ASP A 188 19.87 -3.78 -21.35
C ASP A 188 18.57 -4.54 -21.72
N GLN A 189 18.41 -5.79 -21.25
CA GLN A 189 17.26 -6.64 -21.53
C GLN A 189 16.57 -7.10 -20.24
N LEU A 190 15.28 -7.37 -20.38
CA LEU A 190 14.45 -8.06 -19.40
C LEU A 190 13.83 -9.29 -20.06
N TYR A 191 13.30 -10.21 -19.27
CA TYR A 191 12.53 -11.35 -19.73
C TYR A 191 11.40 -11.65 -18.73
N GLU A 192 10.17 -11.41 -19.18
CA GLU A 192 8.94 -11.51 -18.39
C GLU A 192 9.02 -10.78 -17.03
N PRO A 193 9.26 -9.45 -17.02
CA PRO A 193 9.22 -8.71 -15.76
C PRO A 193 7.80 -8.71 -15.21
N THR A 194 7.60 -9.14 -13.96
CA THR A 194 6.25 -9.30 -13.38
C THR A 194 5.82 -8.15 -12.51
N ASP A 195 6.79 -7.52 -11.84
CA ASP A 195 6.52 -6.46 -10.87
C ASP A 195 7.68 -5.48 -10.76
N LEU A 196 7.39 -4.29 -10.23
CA LEU A 196 8.36 -3.23 -10.05
C LEU A 196 8.03 -2.30 -8.89
N ALA A 197 9.07 -1.76 -8.28
CA ALA A 197 8.97 -0.73 -7.26
C ALA A 197 9.97 0.39 -7.52
N VAL A 198 9.58 1.62 -7.16
CA VAL A 198 10.45 2.79 -7.27
C VAL A 198 11.23 2.99 -5.97
N ASP A 199 12.55 3.08 -6.08
CA ASP A 199 13.41 3.69 -5.06
C ASP A 199 13.77 5.12 -5.48
N LYS A 200 13.25 6.08 -4.72
CA LYS A 200 13.45 7.51 -5.00
C LYS A 200 14.78 8.04 -4.52
N GLU A 201 15.30 7.49 -3.43
CA GLU A 201 16.57 7.97 -2.86
C GLU A 201 17.72 7.66 -3.80
N LYS A 202 17.63 6.54 -4.51
CA LYS A 202 18.63 6.08 -5.49
C LYS A 202 18.22 6.32 -6.94
N ASP A 203 17.08 6.97 -7.16
CA ASP A 203 16.49 7.27 -8.47
C ASP A 203 16.50 6.05 -9.42
N CYS A 204 16.02 4.90 -8.92
CA CYS A 204 16.03 3.64 -9.65
C CYS A 204 14.74 2.82 -9.48
N PHE A 205 14.46 1.98 -10.45
CA PHE A 205 13.50 0.88 -10.34
C PHE A 205 14.17 -0.34 -9.73
N ILE A 206 13.43 -1.07 -8.90
CA ILE A 206 13.68 -2.46 -8.56
C ILE A 206 12.65 -3.27 -9.33
N ILE A 207 13.12 -4.20 -10.17
CA ILE A 207 12.29 -4.92 -11.13
C ILE A 207 12.44 -6.41 -10.87
N CYS A 208 11.33 -7.12 -10.76
CA CYS A 208 11.30 -8.57 -10.73
C CYS A 208 11.33 -9.10 -12.16
N ASP A 209 12.52 -9.53 -12.58
CA ASP A 209 12.82 -10.02 -13.92
C ASP A 209 12.68 -11.56 -13.93
N ARG A 210 11.43 -12.01 -13.74
CA ARG A 210 11.09 -13.40 -13.39
C ARG A 210 11.64 -14.42 -14.36
N GLY A 211 11.52 -14.18 -15.67
CA GLY A 211 12.01 -15.09 -16.70
C GLY A 211 13.52 -15.30 -16.65
N ASN A 212 14.27 -14.31 -16.14
CA ASN A 212 15.71 -14.41 -15.90
C ASN A 212 16.09 -14.83 -14.48
N ARG A 213 15.12 -15.18 -13.62
CA ARG A 213 15.30 -15.57 -12.21
C ARG A 213 16.17 -14.57 -11.44
N ARG A 214 15.87 -13.28 -11.55
CA ARG A 214 16.64 -12.23 -10.88
C ARG A 214 15.81 -11.01 -10.51
N VAL A 215 16.33 -10.22 -9.58
CA VAL A 215 15.87 -8.85 -9.34
C VAL A 215 16.90 -7.88 -9.88
N VAL A 216 16.44 -6.88 -10.62
CA VAL A 216 17.29 -5.90 -11.30
C VAL A 216 17.05 -4.51 -10.72
N ARG A 217 18.13 -3.81 -10.41
CA ARG A 217 18.11 -2.36 -10.17
C ARG A 217 18.36 -1.64 -11.50
N TRP A 218 17.47 -0.75 -11.90
CA TRP A 218 17.55 -0.02 -13.16
C TRP A 218 17.43 1.50 -12.94
N PRO A 219 18.36 2.34 -13.42
CA PRO A 219 18.25 3.79 -13.21
C PRO A 219 17.00 4.38 -13.87
N ARG A 220 16.24 5.22 -13.16
CA ARG A 220 15.04 5.88 -13.71
C ARG A 220 15.38 6.92 -14.77
N ARG A 221 16.58 7.50 -14.70
CA ARG A 221 17.03 8.59 -15.57
C ARG A 221 18.42 8.31 -16.11
N ASN A 222 18.62 8.60 -17.39
CA ASN A 222 19.91 8.51 -18.10
C ASN A 222 20.61 7.13 -18.03
N GLY A 223 19.89 6.07 -17.66
CA GLY A 223 20.39 4.70 -17.62
C GLY A 223 19.82 3.86 -18.76
N THR A 224 20.69 3.11 -19.44
CA THR A 224 20.30 2.21 -20.53
C THR A 224 20.41 0.73 -20.15
N CYS A 225 20.87 0.45 -18.92
CA CYS A 225 21.08 -0.90 -18.44
C CYS A 225 20.76 -1.03 -16.96
N GLY A 226 20.37 -2.24 -16.58
CA GLY A 226 20.14 -2.66 -15.21
C GLY A 226 21.32 -3.46 -14.63
N GLN A 227 21.38 -3.48 -13.31
CA GLN A 227 22.31 -4.28 -12.52
C GLN A 227 21.52 -5.34 -11.76
N THR A 228 21.93 -6.59 -11.86
CA THR A 228 21.38 -7.66 -11.01
C THR A 228 21.76 -7.40 -9.56
N VAL A 229 20.77 -7.33 -8.67
CA VAL A 229 20.95 -7.13 -7.23
C VAL A 229 20.62 -8.37 -6.42
N ILE A 230 19.74 -9.23 -6.93
CA ILE A 230 19.47 -10.56 -6.39
C ILE A 230 19.44 -11.54 -7.56
N SER A 231 20.17 -12.65 -7.44
CA SER A 231 20.24 -13.70 -8.45
C SER A 231 19.56 -14.97 -7.97
N ASP A 232 19.17 -15.81 -8.91
CA ASP A 232 18.57 -17.13 -8.66
C ASP A 232 17.30 -17.03 -7.79
N VAL A 233 16.40 -16.11 -8.16
CA VAL A 233 15.11 -15.91 -7.48
C VAL A 233 13.99 -15.82 -8.51
N GLN A 234 12.94 -16.62 -8.36
CA GLN A 234 11.76 -16.50 -9.22
C GLN A 234 10.82 -15.45 -8.61
N CYS A 235 11.25 -14.18 -8.64
CA CYS A 235 10.45 -13.09 -8.07
C CYS A 235 9.13 -12.93 -8.82
N TYR A 236 8.01 -13.16 -8.14
CA TYR A 236 6.67 -12.99 -8.70
C TYR A 236 6.04 -11.65 -8.32
N GLY A 237 6.02 -11.34 -7.01
CA GLY A 237 5.57 -10.07 -6.46
C GLY A 237 6.68 -9.33 -5.71
N LEU A 238 6.60 -8.00 -5.71
CA LEU A 238 7.55 -7.09 -5.09
C LEU A 238 6.80 -6.00 -4.34
N THR A 239 7.15 -5.76 -3.08
CA THR A 239 6.63 -4.60 -2.34
C THR A 239 7.72 -3.95 -1.49
N LYS A 240 7.42 -2.78 -0.95
CA LYS A 240 8.35 -1.97 -0.15
C LYS A 240 7.67 -1.47 1.10
N ASP A 241 8.33 -1.60 2.25
CA ASP A 241 7.84 -1.03 3.50
C ASP A 241 8.22 0.46 3.67
N HIS A 242 7.72 1.07 4.75
CA HIS A 242 8.02 2.48 5.06
C HIS A 242 9.50 2.73 5.38
N ASP A 243 10.21 1.71 5.88
CA ASP A 243 11.66 1.70 6.17
C ASP A 243 12.54 1.40 4.94
N LYS A 244 11.93 1.30 3.75
CA LYS A 244 12.58 1.08 2.45
C LYS A 244 13.23 -0.30 2.30
N TYR A 245 12.80 -1.30 3.07
CA TYR A 245 13.08 -2.68 2.75
C TYR A 245 12.13 -3.15 1.65
N PHE A 246 12.68 -3.93 0.72
CA PHE A 246 11.91 -4.61 -0.32
C PHE A 246 11.64 -6.03 0.13
N TYR A 247 10.45 -6.50 -0.23
CA TYR A 247 9.98 -7.85 0.01
C TYR A 247 9.69 -8.47 -1.34
N ILE A 248 10.24 -9.65 -1.58
CA ILE A 248 10.04 -10.40 -2.82
C ILE A 248 9.46 -11.77 -2.51
N ALA A 249 8.53 -12.20 -3.35
CA ALA A 249 7.99 -13.55 -3.29
C ALA A 249 8.86 -14.43 -4.20
N ASP A 250 9.69 -15.28 -3.61
CA ASP A 250 10.40 -16.32 -4.36
C ASP A 250 9.43 -17.48 -4.57
N HIS A 251 8.75 -17.45 -5.72
CA HIS A 251 7.69 -18.40 -6.04
C HIS A 251 8.22 -19.84 -6.10
N GLU A 252 9.47 -20.05 -6.51
CA GLU A 252 10.10 -21.37 -6.64
C GLU A 252 10.59 -21.92 -5.31
N ARG A 253 11.03 -21.05 -4.38
CA ARG A 253 11.47 -21.48 -3.04
C ARG A 253 10.39 -21.45 -1.99
N HIS A 254 9.20 -20.96 -2.35
CA HIS A 254 8.05 -20.89 -1.46
C HIS A 254 8.32 -20.08 -0.19
N GLU A 255 8.94 -18.92 -0.38
CA GLU A 255 9.34 -18.05 0.72
C GLU A 255 9.26 -16.57 0.34
N ILE A 256 9.13 -15.73 1.36
CA ILE A 256 9.22 -14.29 1.21
C ILE A 256 10.56 -13.83 1.76
N ARG A 257 11.32 -13.13 0.93
CA ARG A 257 12.62 -12.57 1.31
C ARG A 257 12.49 -11.07 1.49
N ARG A 258 13.14 -10.57 2.53
CA ARG A 258 13.29 -9.14 2.83
C ARG A 258 14.74 -8.76 2.64
N TRP A 259 14.97 -7.63 1.99
CA TRP A 259 16.30 -7.08 1.74
C TRP A 259 16.24 -5.56 1.57
N ARG A 260 17.37 -4.89 1.79
CA ARG A 260 17.53 -3.45 1.51
C ARG A 260 18.61 -3.24 0.45
N ILE A 261 18.39 -2.29 -0.45
CA ILE A 261 19.37 -1.99 -1.51
C ILE A 261 20.74 -1.66 -0.91
N GLY A 262 21.76 -2.44 -1.30
CA GLY A 262 23.14 -2.30 -0.82
C GLY A 262 23.52 -3.30 0.27
N ASP A 263 22.55 -3.97 0.88
CA ASP A 263 22.81 -5.06 1.81
C ASP A 263 23.32 -6.29 1.05
N THR A 264 24.25 -7.01 1.67
CA THR A 264 24.79 -8.28 1.16
C THR A 264 24.01 -9.50 1.67
N CYS A 265 23.05 -9.29 2.57
CA CYS A 265 22.33 -10.36 3.25
C CYS A 265 20.81 -10.18 3.07
N GLU A 266 20.17 -11.24 2.59
CA GLU A 266 18.72 -11.39 2.54
C GLU A 266 18.24 -12.10 3.80
N THR A 267 17.03 -11.79 4.26
CA THR A 267 16.39 -12.50 5.39
C THR A 267 15.06 -13.10 4.93
N VAL A 268 14.85 -14.39 5.19
CA VAL A 268 13.53 -15.01 5.00
C VAL A 268 12.61 -14.55 6.13
N VAL A 269 11.45 -13.98 5.77
CA VAL A 269 10.49 -13.40 6.73
C VAL A 269 9.16 -14.15 6.79
N ALA A 270 8.90 -15.04 5.83
CA ALA A 270 7.76 -15.95 5.83
C ALA A 270 8.06 -17.17 4.94
N GLY A 271 7.51 -18.33 5.29
CA GLY A 271 7.86 -19.60 4.64
C GLY A 271 9.26 -20.08 5.02
N GLY A 272 10.02 -20.60 4.05
CA GLY A 272 11.41 -21.06 4.25
C GLY A 272 11.56 -22.49 4.78
N HIS A 273 10.45 -23.21 4.99
CA HIS A 273 10.42 -24.60 5.43
C HIS A 273 9.96 -25.57 4.33
N GLY A 274 10.24 -25.20 3.06
CA GLY A 274 9.83 -25.92 1.86
C GLY A 274 8.36 -25.76 1.50
N GLU A 275 7.99 -26.34 0.36
CA GLU A 275 6.61 -26.40 -0.14
C GLU A 275 5.69 -27.09 0.87
N GLY A 276 4.52 -26.53 1.10
CA GLY A 276 3.45 -27.20 1.85
C GLY A 276 2.42 -26.24 2.43
N ASN A 277 1.50 -26.79 3.23
CA ASN A 277 0.31 -26.08 3.71
C ASN A 277 0.29 -25.85 5.22
N ARG A 278 1.38 -26.16 5.94
CA ARG A 278 1.51 -25.82 7.36
C ARG A 278 1.57 -24.29 7.55
N LEU A 279 1.45 -23.83 8.80
CA LEU A 279 1.47 -22.40 9.10
C LEU A 279 2.87 -21.78 8.97
N ASP A 280 3.93 -22.59 8.95
CA ASP A 280 5.33 -22.20 8.72
C ASP A 280 5.77 -22.37 7.25
N GLN A 281 4.87 -22.83 6.38
CA GLN A 281 5.12 -23.13 4.96
C GLN A 281 4.24 -22.29 4.03
N LEU A 282 4.68 -22.18 2.79
CA LEU A 282 3.95 -21.62 1.67
C LEU A 282 4.01 -22.62 0.51
N ASP A 283 3.13 -22.45 -0.48
CA ASP A 283 3.21 -23.11 -1.77
C ASP A 283 2.92 -22.08 -2.86
N SER A 284 3.99 -21.77 -3.60
CA SER A 284 3.97 -20.86 -4.74
C SER A 284 3.39 -19.48 -4.38
N PRO A 285 4.03 -18.73 -3.44
CA PRO A 285 3.52 -17.44 -3.03
C PRO A 285 3.56 -16.44 -4.20
N GLY A 286 2.47 -15.69 -4.33
CA GLY A 286 2.25 -14.70 -5.38
C GLY A 286 2.63 -13.29 -4.94
N TYR A 287 1.62 -12.45 -4.68
CA TYR A 287 1.81 -11.05 -4.33
C TYR A 287 1.89 -10.84 -2.81
N ILE A 288 2.50 -9.73 -2.45
CA ILE A 288 2.80 -9.37 -1.06
C ILE A 288 2.28 -7.97 -0.78
N PHE A 289 1.66 -7.80 0.38
CA PHE A 289 1.40 -6.49 0.97
C PHE A 289 2.03 -6.39 2.35
N VAL A 290 2.66 -5.26 2.65
CA VAL A 290 3.25 -5.02 3.97
C VAL A 290 2.50 -3.87 4.64
N ASP A 291 1.97 -4.12 5.83
CA ASP A 291 1.28 -3.10 6.61
C ASP A 291 2.27 -2.20 7.39
N LYS A 292 1.73 -1.14 8.01
CA LYS A 292 2.53 -0.17 8.79
C LYS A 292 3.25 -0.78 10.00
N ASP A 293 2.82 -1.95 10.46
CA ASP A 293 3.39 -2.67 11.59
C ASP A 293 4.41 -3.74 11.12
N TYR A 294 4.80 -3.69 9.83
CA TYR A 294 5.68 -4.64 9.15
C TYR A 294 5.13 -6.06 9.09
N SER A 295 3.82 -6.24 9.21
CA SER A 295 3.22 -7.55 8.95
C SER A 295 3.12 -7.78 7.45
N VAL A 296 3.44 -8.99 7.04
CA VAL A 296 3.49 -9.40 5.64
C VAL A 296 2.26 -10.23 5.31
N TYR A 297 1.43 -9.73 4.41
CA TYR A 297 0.28 -10.42 3.85
C TYR A 297 0.68 -11.05 2.53
N ILE A 298 0.36 -12.33 2.34
CA ILE A 298 0.89 -13.14 1.26
C ILE A 298 -0.25 -13.93 0.65
N SER A 299 -0.42 -13.84 -0.66
CA SER A 299 -1.27 -14.80 -1.38
C SER A 299 -0.51 -16.11 -1.54
N ASP A 300 -0.96 -17.14 -0.83
CA ASP A 300 -0.41 -18.48 -0.89
C ASP A 300 -1.19 -19.26 -1.97
N GLU A 301 -0.79 -19.04 -3.24
CA GLU A 301 -1.63 -19.26 -4.42
C GLU A 301 -2.15 -20.70 -4.50
N LYS A 302 -1.26 -21.68 -4.35
CA LYS A 302 -1.59 -23.10 -4.51
C LYS A 302 -2.28 -23.70 -3.29
N ASN A 303 -2.03 -23.13 -2.10
CA ASN A 303 -2.79 -23.45 -0.90
C ASN A 303 -4.16 -22.76 -0.84
N HIS A 304 -4.46 -21.85 -1.78
CA HIS A 304 -5.74 -21.18 -1.89
C HIS A 304 -6.14 -20.44 -0.61
N ARG A 305 -5.19 -19.70 -0.06
CA ARG A 305 -5.35 -18.92 1.17
C ARG A 305 -4.54 -17.63 1.10
N VAL A 306 -4.86 -16.73 2.01
CA VAL A 306 -4.02 -15.56 2.30
C VAL A 306 -3.47 -15.72 3.72
N MET A 307 -2.17 -15.58 3.84
CA MET A 307 -1.44 -15.67 5.10
C MET A 307 -1.00 -14.29 5.56
N LYS A 308 -1.03 -14.04 6.87
CA LYS A 308 -0.42 -12.89 7.52
C LYS A 308 0.72 -13.37 8.42
N TRP A 309 1.94 -12.92 8.17
CA TRP A 309 3.07 -13.06 9.10
C TRP A 309 3.26 -11.75 9.87
N ILE A 310 3.18 -11.82 11.19
CA ILE A 310 3.57 -10.70 12.05
C ILE A 310 5.09 -10.61 12.09
N LYS A 311 5.65 -9.40 12.14
CA LYS A 311 7.11 -9.19 12.21
C LYS A 311 7.76 -10.06 13.29
N GLY A 312 8.68 -10.93 12.88
CA GLY A 312 9.43 -11.82 13.78
C GLY A 312 8.71 -13.10 14.19
N ALA A 313 7.49 -13.35 13.70
CA ALA A 313 6.78 -14.61 13.92
C ALA A 313 7.44 -15.76 13.16
N THR A 314 7.42 -16.96 13.76
CA THR A 314 7.93 -18.19 13.13
C THR A 314 6.89 -18.87 12.22
N GLU A 315 5.61 -18.54 12.40
CA GLU A 315 4.50 -19.06 11.60
C GLU A 315 3.50 -17.94 11.30
N GLY A 316 2.70 -18.16 10.25
CA GLY A 316 1.69 -17.22 9.79
C GLY A 316 0.30 -17.56 10.30
N ILE A 317 -0.62 -16.63 10.06
CA ILE A 317 -2.03 -16.74 10.40
C ILE A 317 -2.83 -16.73 9.10
N VAL A 318 -3.75 -17.67 8.92
CA VAL A 318 -4.70 -17.63 7.80
C VAL A 318 -5.68 -16.48 8.04
N VAL A 319 -5.72 -15.51 7.14
CA VAL A 319 -6.62 -14.33 7.24
C VAL A 319 -7.72 -14.31 6.18
N ALA A 320 -7.60 -15.14 5.13
CA ALA A 320 -8.66 -15.39 4.17
C ALA A 320 -8.48 -16.76 3.51
N GLY A 321 -9.58 -17.41 3.12
CA GLY A 321 -9.56 -18.74 2.52
C GLY A 321 -9.14 -19.84 3.50
N GLY A 322 -8.41 -20.84 3.01
CA GLY A 322 -7.90 -21.95 3.83
C GLY A 322 -8.88 -23.11 4.07
N GLN A 323 -10.14 -23.01 3.61
CA GLN A 323 -11.12 -24.10 3.61
C GLN A 323 -11.11 -24.92 2.31
N GLY A 324 -9.91 -25.10 1.75
CA GLY A 324 -9.68 -25.75 0.47
C GLY A 324 -10.05 -24.88 -0.75
N LYS A 325 -9.73 -25.41 -1.93
CA LYS A 325 -10.08 -24.79 -3.21
C LYS A 325 -11.59 -24.76 -3.39
N GLY A 326 -12.15 -23.62 -3.75
CA GLY A 326 -13.56 -23.53 -4.12
C GLY A 326 -14.03 -22.10 -4.30
N ASN A 327 -15.34 -21.93 -4.45
CA ASN A 327 -15.99 -20.63 -4.68
C ASN A 327 -16.93 -20.22 -3.54
N GLY A 328 -16.96 -20.96 -2.43
CA GLY A 328 -17.67 -20.57 -1.21
C GLY A 328 -17.13 -19.26 -0.61
N LEU A 329 -17.86 -18.70 0.36
CA LEU A 329 -17.48 -17.44 1.02
C LEU A 329 -16.24 -17.57 1.92
N ALA A 330 -15.88 -18.78 2.33
CA ALA A 330 -14.66 -19.09 3.09
C ALA A 330 -13.57 -19.76 2.22
N GLN A 331 -13.77 -19.81 0.89
CA GLN A 331 -12.89 -20.50 -0.05
C GLN A 331 -12.32 -19.53 -1.08
N LEU A 332 -11.12 -19.85 -1.56
CA LEU A 332 -10.44 -19.16 -2.66
C LEU A 332 -10.03 -20.18 -3.72
N SER A 333 -9.65 -19.69 -4.90
CA SER A 333 -9.12 -20.48 -6.00
C SER A 333 -8.01 -19.66 -6.68
N GLY A 334 -6.76 -19.92 -6.28
CA GLY A 334 -5.58 -19.22 -6.82
C GLY A 334 -5.61 -17.71 -6.60
N PRO A 335 -5.61 -17.25 -5.33
CA PRO A 335 -5.54 -15.82 -5.04
C PRO A 335 -4.21 -15.23 -5.53
N ARG A 336 -4.22 -13.96 -5.98
CA ARG A 336 -3.02 -13.23 -6.40
C ARG A 336 -2.81 -11.96 -5.60
N GLU A 337 -3.31 -10.82 -6.05
CA GLU A 337 -3.16 -9.55 -5.33
C GLU A 337 -3.86 -9.63 -3.97
N VAL A 338 -3.19 -9.11 -2.93
CA VAL A 338 -3.72 -8.92 -1.59
C VAL A 338 -3.44 -7.49 -1.13
N LEU A 339 -4.41 -6.85 -0.49
CA LEU A 339 -4.27 -5.56 0.17
C LEU A 339 -4.95 -5.61 1.54
N ALA A 340 -4.42 -4.90 2.53
CA ALA A 340 -5.10 -4.75 3.81
C ALA A 340 -5.21 -3.26 4.20
N ASP A 341 -6.36 -2.89 4.76
CA ASP A 341 -6.56 -1.55 5.31
C ASP A 341 -6.10 -1.45 6.77
N GLN A 342 -6.15 -0.24 7.33
CA GLN A 342 -5.76 0.01 8.73
C GLN A 342 -6.70 -0.63 9.77
N LEU A 343 -7.91 -1.03 9.37
CA LEU A 343 -8.86 -1.75 10.22
C LEU A 343 -8.61 -3.26 10.22
N GLY A 344 -7.71 -3.73 9.34
CA GLY A 344 -7.39 -5.13 9.14
C GLY A 344 -8.37 -5.84 8.19
N THR A 345 -9.14 -5.09 7.41
CA THR A 345 -9.91 -5.64 6.30
C THR A 345 -8.97 -6.06 5.19
N VAL A 346 -9.12 -7.29 4.69
CA VAL A 346 -8.29 -7.88 3.64
C VAL A 346 -9.07 -7.95 2.34
N TYR A 347 -8.51 -7.39 1.27
CA TYR A 347 -9.01 -7.46 -0.09
C TYR A 347 -8.16 -8.43 -0.89
N VAL A 348 -8.80 -9.38 -1.56
CA VAL A 348 -8.11 -10.45 -2.27
C VAL A 348 -8.68 -10.57 -3.68
N THR A 349 -7.80 -10.59 -4.67
CA THR A 349 -8.19 -10.98 -6.03
C THR A 349 -8.17 -12.50 -6.13
N ASP A 350 -9.35 -13.10 -6.24
CA ASP A 350 -9.57 -14.54 -6.32
C ASP A 350 -9.64 -14.95 -7.79
N CYS A 351 -8.47 -14.97 -8.44
CA CYS A 351 -8.34 -15.00 -9.89
C CYS A 351 -8.96 -16.25 -10.53
N GLY A 352 -8.87 -17.41 -9.89
CA GLY A 352 -9.47 -18.65 -10.38
C GLY A 352 -10.99 -18.69 -10.27
N ASN A 353 -11.60 -17.77 -9.50
CA ASN A 353 -13.05 -17.58 -9.42
C ASN A 353 -13.51 -16.26 -10.08
N HIS A 354 -12.59 -15.52 -10.72
CA HIS A 354 -12.88 -14.27 -11.44
C HIS A 354 -13.59 -13.21 -10.58
N ARG A 355 -13.21 -13.09 -9.31
CA ARG A 355 -13.83 -12.16 -8.36
C ARG A 355 -12.80 -11.45 -7.48
N VAL A 356 -13.25 -10.37 -6.85
CA VAL A 356 -12.54 -9.75 -5.73
C VAL A 356 -13.37 -9.98 -4.48
N MET A 357 -12.71 -10.34 -3.39
CA MET A 357 -13.36 -10.62 -2.12
C MET A 357 -12.78 -9.77 -1.00
N LEU A 358 -13.63 -9.49 -0.03
CA LEU A 358 -13.34 -8.70 1.15
C LEU A 358 -13.55 -9.57 2.38
N TRP A 359 -12.56 -9.64 3.27
CA TRP A 359 -12.66 -10.24 4.59
C TRP A 359 -12.43 -9.18 5.66
N SER A 360 -13.43 -9.01 6.54
CA SER A 360 -13.25 -8.22 7.76
C SER A 360 -12.30 -8.93 8.72
N LYS A 361 -11.59 -8.16 9.55
CA LYS A 361 -10.75 -8.71 10.59
C LYS A 361 -11.54 -9.67 11.49
N GLY A 362 -11.07 -10.91 11.61
CA GLY A 362 -11.69 -11.96 12.43
C GLY A 362 -12.93 -12.63 11.80
N ALA A 363 -13.22 -12.38 10.53
CA ALA A 363 -14.23 -13.15 9.80
C ALA A 363 -13.85 -14.64 9.75
N THR A 364 -14.79 -15.53 10.09
CA THR A 364 -14.63 -16.99 10.10
C THR A 364 -15.33 -17.65 8.93
#